data_AF-A0AAU2V217-F1
#
_entry.id   AF-A0AAU2V217-F1
#
_cell.length_a   1.000
_cell.length_b   1.000
_cell.length_c   1.000
_cell.angle_alpha   90.00
_cell.angle_beta   90.00
_cell.angle_gamma   90.00
#
_symmetry.space_group_name_H-M   'P 1'
#
loop_
_entity.id
_entity.type
_entity.pdbx_description
1 polymer ?
#
loop_
_entity_poly.entity_id
_entity_poly.type
_entity_poly.pdbx_seq_one_letter_code
_entity_poly.pdbx_strand_id
1 'polypeptide(L)'
;MESQVRGGTRWKRFALVMVPSVAATAAIGVGLAQGALAASFSVSGVDFKVTAQQLDGKNLLQYGSVATGKSLDGKQDQVHPVVVSGFSHAEITKMCQSVVQPLPFGLGDVTMTLKAGQDEKNPVVADNIYLDVSQLDTDAQFTNIDIGVAAGEGKGPVKVQNGADGKTPGSPAGGFAQRADRAVLTNVQQRAWATTAGSFKLSGLSLRLSGGKHECEAWDADKQS
;
A
#
# COMPACT_ATOMS: atom_id res chain seq x y z
N MET A 1 -63.48 28.78 -10.48
CA MET A 1 -62.94 27.52 -9.92
C MET A 1 -61.76 27.12 -10.78
N GLU A 2 -60.65 26.82 -10.12
CA GLU A 2 -59.27 26.74 -10.64
C GLU A 2 -59.11 25.95 -11.94
N SER A 3 -58.42 26.54 -12.91
CA SER A 3 -57.92 25.83 -14.08
C SER A 3 -56.77 24.91 -13.66
N GLN A 4 -57.09 23.64 -13.41
CA GLN A 4 -56.14 22.54 -13.25
C GLN A 4 -54.97 22.65 -14.24
N VAL A 5 -53.76 22.88 -13.73
CA VAL A 5 -52.52 22.80 -14.52
C VAL A 5 -52.36 21.34 -14.93
N ARG A 6 -52.76 20.98 -16.15
CA ARG A 6 -52.50 19.67 -16.74
C ARG A 6 -51.00 19.50 -16.97
N GLY A 7 -50.29 19.06 -15.93
CA GLY A 7 -48.91 18.59 -16.02
C GLY A 7 -48.86 17.27 -16.78
N GLY A 8 -48.85 17.32 -18.11
CA GLY A 8 -48.65 16.15 -18.95
C GLY A 8 -47.17 15.94 -19.24
N THR A 9 -46.62 14.78 -18.86
CA THR A 9 -45.29 14.37 -19.33
C THR A 9 -45.34 14.26 -20.85
N ARG A 10 -44.53 15.07 -21.55
CA ARG A 10 -44.37 14.93 -23.01
C ARG A 10 -43.61 13.64 -23.27
N TRP A 11 -44.34 12.52 -23.38
CA TRP A 11 -43.81 11.17 -23.54
C TRP A 11 -42.75 11.05 -24.63
N LYS A 12 -42.90 11.76 -25.75
CA LYS A 12 -41.87 11.82 -26.81
C LYS A 12 -40.55 12.46 -26.36
N ARG A 13 -40.62 13.55 -25.59
CA ARG A 13 -39.42 14.24 -25.05
C ARG A 13 -38.82 13.48 -23.88
N PHE A 14 -39.68 12.88 -23.04
CA PHE A 14 -39.26 12.02 -21.94
C PHE A 14 -38.49 10.80 -22.47
N ALA A 15 -39.05 10.08 -23.45
CA ALA A 15 -38.38 8.93 -24.06
C ALA A 15 -37.06 9.31 -24.75
N LEU A 16 -37.01 10.46 -25.44
CA LEU A 16 -35.80 10.96 -26.09
C LEU A 16 -34.64 11.20 -25.12
N VAL A 17 -34.92 11.51 -23.85
CA VAL A 17 -33.89 11.71 -22.82
C VAL A 17 -33.66 10.43 -22.01
N MET A 18 -34.72 9.71 -21.62
CA MET A 18 -34.61 8.50 -20.80
C MET A 18 -33.87 7.37 -21.51
N VAL A 19 -34.16 7.11 -22.78
CA VAL A 19 -33.61 5.96 -23.49
C VAL A 19 -32.08 6.04 -23.63
N PRO A 20 -31.47 7.17 -24.04
CA PRO A 20 -30.02 7.30 -24.05
C PRO A 20 -29.39 7.20 -22.66
N SER A 21 -30.01 7.75 -21.62
CA SER A 21 -29.49 7.69 -20.25
C SER A 21 -29.48 6.27 -19.70
N VAL A 22 -30.55 5.51 -19.92
CA VAL A 22 -30.62 4.10 -19.52
C VAL A 22 -29.63 3.27 -20.33
N ALA A 23 -29.51 3.50 -21.64
CA ALA A 23 -28.54 2.82 -22.48
C ALA A 23 -27.09 3.09 -22.05
N ALA A 24 -26.75 4.35 -21.74
CA ALA A 24 -25.44 4.70 -21.23
C ALA A 24 -25.15 4.05 -19.88
N THR A 25 -26.13 4.04 -18.97
CA THR A 25 -25.99 3.37 -17.65
C THR A 25 -25.83 1.86 -17.81
N ALA A 26 -26.58 1.24 -18.71
CA ALA A 26 -26.46 -0.18 -19.01
C ALA A 26 -25.11 -0.51 -19.65
N ALA A 27 -24.60 0.33 -20.56
CA ALA A 27 -23.29 0.17 -21.17
C ALA A 27 -22.17 0.28 -20.13
N ILE A 28 -22.27 1.23 -19.19
CA ILE A 28 -21.36 1.34 -18.05
C ILE A 28 -21.47 0.09 -17.17
N GLY A 29 -22.69 -0.36 -16.84
CA GLY A 29 -22.92 -1.57 -16.04
C GLY A 29 -22.37 -2.85 -16.67
N VAL A 30 -22.51 -3.01 -17.98
CA VAL A 30 -21.93 -4.13 -18.74
C VAL A 30 -20.41 -3.99 -18.80
N GLY A 31 -19.87 -2.78 -19.00
CA GLY A 31 -18.43 -2.53 -18.95
C GLY A 31 -17.81 -2.84 -17.58
N LEU A 32 -18.55 -2.57 -16.49
CA LEU A 32 -18.17 -2.98 -15.13
C LEU A 32 -18.24 -4.51 -14.97
N ALA A 33 -19.33 -5.15 -15.41
CA ALA A 33 -19.53 -6.59 -15.30
C ALA A 33 -18.52 -7.41 -16.14
N GLN A 34 -18.08 -6.87 -17.28
CA GLN A 34 -17.05 -7.46 -18.14
C GLN A 34 -15.61 -7.12 -17.69
N GLY A 35 -15.45 -6.37 -16.59
CA GLY A 35 -14.14 -6.03 -16.03
C GLY A 35 -13.36 -4.97 -16.81
N ALA A 36 -13.97 -4.31 -17.78
CA ALA A 36 -13.34 -3.23 -18.56
C ALA A 36 -13.11 -1.95 -17.73
N LEU A 37 -13.83 -1.80 -16.62
CA LEU A 37 -13.71 -0.70 -15.66
C LEU A 37 -13.64 -1.26 -14.24
N ALA A 38 -12.63 -2.09 -13.93
CA ALA A 38 -12.42 -2.49 -12.54
C ALA A 38 -12.10 -1.24 -11.70
N ALA A 39 -12.94 -0.95 -10.68
CA ALA A 39 -12.58 -0.07 -9.58
C ALA A 39 -11.32 -0.68 -8.95
N SER A 40 -10.17 -0.13 -9.34
CA SER A 40 -8.89 -0.82 -9.25
C SER A 40 -8.40 -0.81 -7.81
N PHE A 41 -8.80 -1.79 -7.01
CA PHE A 41 -7.98 -2.26 -5.88
C PHE A 41 -6.84 -3.12 -6.45
N SER A 42 -6.06 -2.51 -7.33
CA SER A 42 -4.85 -3.11 -7.86
C SER A 42 -3.73 -2.65 -6.95
N VAL A 43 -3.11 -3.58 -6.24
CA VAL A 43 -1.76 -3.33 -5.70
C VAL A 43 -0.89 -3.03 -6.91
N SER A 44 -0.29 -1.84 -6.94
CA SER A 44 0.56 -1.43 -8.05
C SER A 44 1.72 -2.39 -8.15
N GLY A 45 1.92 -2.96 -9.35
CA GLY A 45 2.99 -3.90 -9.62
C GLY A 45 4.40 -3.31 -9.62
N VAL A 46 4.64 -2.24 -8.86
CA VAL A 46 5.87 -1.44 -8.87
C VAL A 46 6.42 -1.42 -7.45
N ASP A 47 7.67 -1.88 -7.30
CA ASP A 47 8.40 -1.69 -6.05
C ASP A 47 8.50 -0.19 -5.73
N PHE A 48 8.23 0.17 -4.48
CA PHE A 48 8.52 1.50 -3.97
C PHE A 48 9.63 1.44 -2.94
N LYS A 49 10.49 2.47 -2.96
CA LYS A 49 11.59 2.59 -2.02
C LYS A 49 11.15 3.42 -0.83
N VAL A 50 11.42 2.95 0.37
CA VAL A 50 11.19 3.69 1.60
C VAL A 50 12.50 3.76 2.37
N THR A 51 12.85 4.96 2.82
CA THR A 51 13.92 5.17 3.77
C THR A 51 13.39 5.86 5.02
N ALA A 52 13.94 5.51 6.18
CA ALA A 52 13.61 6.14 7.44
C ALA A 52 14.83 6.16 8.34
N GLN A 53 14.95 7.18 9.19
CA GLN A 53 16.05 7.23 10.14
C GLN A 53 15.87 6.16 11.22
N GLN A 54 14.65 6.02 11.72
CA GLN A 54 14.30 5.04 12.74
C GLN A 54 12.86 4.55 12.55
N LEU A 55 12.65 3.25 12.79
CA LEU A 55 11.36 2.62 12.97
C LEU A 55 11.38 1.90 14.31
N ASP A 56 10.52 2.31 15.25
CA ASP A 56 10.32 1.65 16.53
C ASP A 56 8.97 0.94 16.52
N GLY A 57 8.99 -0.38 16.42
CA GLY A 57 7.82 -1.22 16.26
C GLY A 57 7.59 -2.14 17.46
N LYS A 58 6.31 -2.36 17.81
CA LYS A 58 5.88 -3.25 18.89
C LYS A 58 5.18 -4.50 18.36
N ASN A 59 5.43 -5.62 19.03
CA ASN A 59 4.90 -6.95 18.70
C ASN A 59 5.20 -7.31 17.23
N LEU A 60 6.48 -7.39 16.90
CA LEU A 60 6.92 -7.80 15.57
C LEU A 60 6.48 -9.23 15.29
N LEU A 61 5.95 -9.47 14.10
CA LEU A 61 5.83 -10.78 13.48
C LEU A 61 6.40 -10.70 12.07
N GLN A 62 7.50 -11.41 11.81
CA GLN A 62 8.17 -11.44 10.51
C GLN A 62 8.15 -12.84 9.92
N TYR A 63 7.69 -12.99 8.68
CA TYR A 63 7.63 -14.28 8.00
C TYR A 63 7.76 -14.14 6.49
N GLY A 64 8.26 -15.19 5.83
CA GLY A 64 8.30 -15.25 4.37
C GLY A 64 6.90 -15.48 3.80
N SER A 65 6.55 -14.75 2.77
CA SER A 65 5.26 -14.85 2.08
C SER A 65 5.42 -14.61 0.59
N VAL A 66 4.29 -14.68 -0.11
CA VAL A 66 4.19 -14.38 -1.52
C VAL A 66 3.10 -13.32 -1.68
N ALA A 67 3.48 -12.13 -2.14
CA ALA A 67 2.55 -11.07 -2.48
C ALA A 67 2.02 -11.31 -3.90
N THR A 68 0.72 -11.10 -4.08
CA THR A 68 0.07 -11.12 -5.39
C THR A 68 -0.34 -9.69 -5.76
N GLY A 69 -0.04 -9.28 -6.99
CA GLY A 69 -0.39 -7.98 -7.53
C GLY A 69 -0.72 -8.06 -9.01
N LYS A 70 -1.08 -6.93 -9.63
CA LYS A 70 -1.25 -6.87 -11.09
C LYS A 70 0.00 -6.29 -11.74
N SER A 71 0.30 -6.69 -12.96
CA SER A 71 1.30 -6.05 -13.80
C SER A 71 0.95 -4.58 -14.08
N LEU A 72 1.97 -3.79 -14.45
CA LEU A 72 1.82 -2.37 -14.83
C LEU A 72 0.80 -2.13 -15.95
N ASP A 73 0.59 -3.12 -16.82
CA ASP A 73 -0.42 -3.08 -17.88
C ASP A 73 -1.80 -3.64 -17.44
N GLY A 74 -1.92 -4.11 -16.19
CA GLY A 74 -3.14 -4.65 -15.58
C GLY A 74 -3.55 -6.03 -16.07
N LYS A 75 -2.76 -6.68 -16.94
CA LYS A 75 -3.18 -7.88 -17.68
C LYS A 75 -2.77 -9.20 -17.04
N GLN A 76 -1.76 -9.20 -16.18
CA GLN A 76 -1.19 -10.41 -15.60
C GLN A 76 -1.18 -10.30 -14.08
N ASP A 77 -1.49 -11.41 -13.42
CA ASP A 77 -1.21 -11.56 -11.99
C ASP A 77 0.30 -11.79 -11.83
N GLN A 78 0.94 -10.93 -11.04
CA GLN A 78 2.34 -11.07 -10.66
C GLN A 78 2.45 -11.61 -9.24
N VAL A 79 3.42 -12.50 -9.07
CA VAL A 79 3.69 -13.22 -7.82
C VAL A 79 5.09 -12.83 -7.37
N HIS A 80 5.20 -12.14 -6.25
CA HIS A 80 6.47 -11.61 -5.74
C HIS A 80 6.80 -12.25 -4.39
N PRO A 81 7.95 -12.91 -4.24
CA PRO A 81 8.41 -13.36 -2.93
C PRO A 81 8.71 -12.12 -2.07
N VAL A 82 8.12 -12.06 -0.89
CA VAL A 82 8.27 -10.96 0.05
C VAL A 82 8.51 -11.49 1.45
N VAL A 83 9.18 -10.71 2.27
CA VAL A 83 9.19 -10.88 3.72
C VAL A 83 8.14 -9.93 4.27
N VAL A 84 7.14 -10.47 4.97
CA VAL A 84 6.12 -9.67 5.62
C VAL A 84 6.62 -9.34 7.01
N SER A 85 6.67 -8.05 7.36
CA SER A 85 6.97 -7.57 8.71
C SER A 85 5.74 -6.85 9.27
N GLY A 86 5.06 -7.50 10.22
CA GLY A 86 3.88 -6.98 10.89
C GLY A 86 4.21 -6.37 12.25
N PHE A 87 3.63 -5.20 12.56
CA PHE A 87 3.73 -4.52 13.84
C PHE A 87 2.34 -4.09 14.31
N SER A 88 2.07 -4.28 15.60
CA SER A 88 0.82 -3.81 16.20
C SER A 88 0.75 -2.29 16.28
N HIS A 89 1.91 -1.67 16.50
CA HIS A 89 2.10 -0.24 16.57
C HIS A 89 3.53 0.08 16.14
N ALA A 90 3.72 1.14 15.36
CA ALA A 90 5.03 1.58 14.92
C ALA A 90 5.12 3.11 14.88
N GLU A 91 6.24 3.64 15.36
CA GLU A 91 6.63 5.04 15.22
C GLU A 91 7.80 5.15 14.25
N ILE A 92 7.67 5.99 13.22
CA ILE A 92 8.68 6.16 12.16
C ILE A 92 9.12 7.62 12.09
N THR A 93 10.42 7.86 12.22
CA THR A 93 11.01 9.20 12.12
C THR A 93 11.75 9.39 10.80
N LYS A 94 11.63 10.59 10.25
CA LYS A 94 12.23 11.03 9.00
C LYS A 94 11.98 10.04 7.86
N MET A 95 10.71 9.77 7.59
CA MET A 95 10.29 8.87 6.53
C MET A 95 10.35 9.57 5.16
N CYS A 96 10.94 8.90 4.17
CA CYS A 96 10.89 9.24 2.77
C CYS A 96 10.42 8.00 1.99
N GLN A 97 9.38 8.13 1.18
CA GLN A 97 8.90 7.11 0.26
C GLN A 97 8.95 7.65 -1.17
N SER A 98 9.47 6.88 -2.11
CA SER A 98 9.53 7.24 -3.52
C SER A 98 9.04 6.10 -4.41
N VAL A 99 8.21 6.44 -5.40
CA VAL A 99 7.75 5.53 -6.44
C VAL A 99 8.15 6.11 -7.79
N VAL A 100 8.94 5.37 -8.57
CA VAL A 100 9.30 5.75 -9.94
C VAL A 100 8.38 5.03 -10.90
N GLN A 101 7.67 5.78 -11.73
CA GLN A 101 6.78 5.23 -12.75
C GLN A 101 7.23 5.70 -14.14
N PRO A 102 7.42 4.79 -15.09
CA PRO A 102 7.72 5.17 -16.46
C PRO A 102 6.50 5.82 -17.11
N LEU A 103 6.70 6.93 -17.82
CA LEU A 103 5.65 7.55 -18.61
C LEU A 103 5.47 6.81 -19.94
N PRO A 104 4.22 6.74 -20.47
CA PRO A 104 3.97 6.08 -21.74
C PRO A 104 4.70 6.78 -22.89
N PHE A 105 4.95 6.05 -23.98
CA PHE A 105 5.56 6.56 -25.21
C PHE A 105 6.99 7.10 -25.05
N GLY A 106 7.73 6.68 -24.03
CA GLY A 106 9.14 7.06 -23.85
C GLY A 106 9.34 8.50 -23.38
N LEU A 107 8.32 9.10 -22.75
CA LEU A 107 8.35 10.47 -22.23
C LEU A 107 9.21 10.65 -20.95
N GLY A 108 10.06 9.66 -20.63
CA GLY A 108 10.87 9.62 -19.43
C GLY A 108 10.14 8.99 -18.23
N ASP A 109 10.67 9.23 -17.03
CA ASP A 109 10.10 8.73 -15.79
C ASP A 109 9.46 9.88 -15.00
N VAL A 110 8.49 9.55 -14.16
CA VAL A 110 7.99 10.44 -13.12
C VAL A 110 8.21 9.78 -11.76
N THR A 111 8.65 10.58 -10.80
CA THR A 111 8.80 10.12 -9.42
C THR A 111 7.78 10.81 -8.53
N MET A 112 7.02 10.01 -7.79
CA MET A 112 6.19 10.47 -6.69
C MET A 112 6.98 10.30 -5.39
N THR A 113 7.23 11.39 -4.68
CA THR A 113 7.96 11.40 -3.41
C THR A 113 7.07 11.86 -2.27
N LEU A 114 7.01 11.08 -1.20
CA LEU A 114 6.28 11.35 0.02
C LEU A 114 7.28 11.45 1.17
N LYS A 115 7.28 12.57 1.91
CA LYS A 115 8.07 12.75 3.13
C LYS A 115 7.14 13.00 4.31
N ALA A 116 7.43 12.41 5.47
CA ALA A 116 6.68 12.64 6.70
C ALA A 116 7.57 12.38 7.93
N GLY A 117 7.11 12.78 9.12
CA GLY A 117 7.81 12.57 10.38
C GLY A 117 9.16 13.27 10.47
N GLN A 118 9.33 14.41 9.78
CA GLN A 118 10.60 15.13 9.69
C GLN A 118 10.98 15.83 11.02
N ASP A 119 9.98 16.13 11.84
CA ASP A 119 10.16 16.58 13.22
C ASP A 119 10.17 15.36 14.15
N GLU A 120 11.25 15.20 14.90
CA GLU A 120 11.44 14.08 15.83
C GLU A 120 10.38 14.03 16.94
N LYS A 121 9.78 15.18 17.29
CA LYS A 121 8.69 15.24 18.28
C LYS A 121 7.34 14.79 17.70
N ASN A 122 7.23 14.72 16.38
CA ASN A 122 6.01 14.39 15.66
C ASN A 122 6.29 13.29 14.63
N PRO A 123 6.58 12.05 15.08
CA PRO A 123 6.83 10.93 14.17
C PRO A 123 5.57 10.56 13.37
N VAL A 124 5.78 9.77 12.32
CA VAL A 124 4.70 9.02 11.68
C VAL A 124 4.26 7.92 12.65
N VAL A 125 2.95 7.73 12.81
CA VAL A 125 2.39 6.71 13.70
C VAL A 125 1.54 5.77 12.88
N ALA A 126 1.77 4.47 13.03
CA ALA A 126 1.02 3.43 12.34
C ALA A 126 0.52 2.37 13.33
N ASP A 127 -0.74 1.94 13.17
CA ASP A 127 -1.32 0.85 13.94
C ASP A 127 -1.67 -0.31 13.01
N ASN A 128 -1.36 -1.54 13.44
CA ASN A 128 -1.53 -2.78 12.68
C ASN A 128 -0.94 -2.67 11.27
N ILE A 129 0.34 -2.28 11.19
CA ILE A 129 1.07 -2.11 9.94
C ILE A 129 1.75 -3.41 9.53
N TYR A 130 1.61 -3.78 8.28
CA TYR A 130 2.28 -4.89 7.61
C TYR A 130 3.06 -4.33 6.43
N LEU A 131 4.34 -4.65 6.38
CA LEU A 131 5.28 -4.24 5.35
C LEU A 131 5.67 -5.47 4.54
N ASP A 132 5.29 -5.49 3.27
CA ASP A 132 5.64 -6.56 2.34
C ASP A 132 6.92 -6.14 1.62
N VAL A 133 8.07 -6.51 2.19
CA VAL A 133 9.38 -6.07 1.70
C VAL A 133 10.04 -7.11 0.82
N SER A 134 10.56 -6.69 -0.33
CA SER A 134 11.41 -7.52 -1.19
C SER A 134 12.88 -7.45 -0.76
N GLN A 135 13.28 -6.31 -0.16
CA GLN A 135 14.60 -6.07 0.39
C GLN A 135 14.51 -5.12 1.59
N LEU A 136 15.28 -5.40 2.64
CA LEU A 136 15.42 -4.55 3.82
C LEU A 136 16.88 -4.54 4.27
N ASP A 137 17.49 -3.36 4.28
CA ASP A 137 18.82 -3.07 4.78
C ASP A 137 18.68 -2.09 5.96
N THR A 138 19.11 -2.49 7.15
CA THR A 138 18.96 -1.69 8.38
C THR A 138 19.83 -2.26 9.51
N ASP A 139 20.18 -1.43 10.49
CA ASP A 139 20.65 -1.89 11.79
C ASP A 139 19.42 -2.19 12.68
N ALA A 140 19.38 -3.35 13.33
CA ALA A 140 18.21 -3.80 14.07
C ALA A 140 18.56 -4.24 15.50
N GLN A 141 17.75 -3.80 16.47
CA GLN A 141 17.76 -4.30 17.84
C GLN A 141 16.39 -4.86 18.21
N PHE A 142 16.36 -6.13 18.63
CA PHE A 142 15.14 -6.81 19.05
C PHE A 142 15.14 -7.04 20.56
N THR A 143 13.97 -6.89 21.18
CA THR A 143 13.73 -7.25 22.58
C THR A 143 12.85 -8.49 22.63
N ASN A 144 13.28 -9.52 23.37
CA ASN A 144 12.59 -10.81 23.52
C ASN A 144 12.23 -11.46 22.17
N ILE A 145 13.25 -11.73 21.36
CA ILE A 145 13.07 -12.34 20.03
C ILE A 145 13.00 -13.87 20.12
N ASP A 146 11.96 -14.44 19.50
CA ASP A 146 11.90 -15.85 19.15
C ASP A 146 12.14 -16.01 17.65
N ILE A 147 13.04 -16.92 17.27
CA ILE A 147 13.41 -17.21 15.88
C ILE A 147 13.07 -18.66 15.57
N GLY A 148 12.44 -18.92 14.42
CA GLY A 148 12.11 -20.28 13.97
C GLY A 148 10.80 -20.81 14.54
N VAL A 149 9.88 -19.92 14.90
CA VAL A 149 8.53 -20.28 15.35
C VAL A 149 7.60 -20.43 14.16
N ALA A 150 6.53 -21.20 14.31
CA ALA A 150 5.50 -21.31 13.28
C ALA A 150 4.73 -19.98 13.15
N ALA A 151 4.63 -19.46 11.92
CA ALA A 151 3.96 -18.17 11.63
C ALA A 151 2.52 -18.09 12.17
N GLY A 152 1.79 -19.21 12.16
CA GLY A 152 0.42 -19.32 12.67
C GLY A 152 0.31 -19.65 14.16
N GLU A 153 1.40 -20.07 14.82
CA GLU A 153 1.41 -20.42 16.24
C GLU A 153 2.00 -19.28 17.07
N GLY A 154 1.22 -18.22 17.24
CA GLY A 154 1.63 -17.03 17.99
C GLY A 154 0.59 -16.59 19.01
N LYS A 155 0.99 -16.51 20.28
CA LYS A 155 0.33 -15.65 21.27
C LYS A 155 0.87 -14.24 21.05
N GLY A 156 0.06 -13.34 20.52
CA GLY A 156 0.44 -11.95 20.26
C GLY A 156 -0.68 -11.18 19.55
N PRO A 157 -0.69 -9.84 19.60
CA PRO A 157 -1.73 -9.03 18.96
C PRO A 157 -1.62 -9.01 17.43
N VAL A 158 -0.43 -9.26 16.87
CA VAL A 158 -0.19 -9.33 15.42
C VAL A 158 -0.38 -10.76 14.93
N LYS A 159 -1.14 -10.91 13.85
CA LYS A 159 -1.46 -12.20 13.22
C LYS A 159 -0.89 -12.24 11.81
N VAL A 160 -0.84 -13.42 11.20
CA VAL A 160 -0.53 -13.54 9.77
C VAL A 160 -1.54 -12.71 8.97
N GLN A 161 -1.05 -11.83 8.10
CA GLN A 161 -1.87 -11.00 7.21
C GLN A 161 -2.61 -11.89 6.21
N ASN A 162 -3.88 -11.56 5.93
CA ASN A 162 -4.60 -12.17 4.82
C ASN A 162 -4.18 -11.50 3.49
N GLY A 163 -4.07 -12.29 2.43
CA GLY A 163 -3.88 -11.81 1.07
C GLY A 163 -5.09 -11.03 0.57
N ALA A 164 -4.93 -10.40 -0.59
CA ALA A 164 -5.97 -9.57 -1.21
C ALA A 164 -7.28 -10.34 -1.50
N ASP A 165 -7.24 -11.67 -1.59
CA ASP A 165 -8.39 -12.56 -1.75
C ASP A 165 -9.05 -12.98 -0.42
N GLY A 166 -8.59 -12.42 0.70
CA GLY A 166 -9.08 -12.73 2.05
C GLY A 166 -8.57 -14.07 2.60
N LYS A 167 -7.69 -14.78 1.87
CA LYS A 167 -7.08 -16.03 2.35
C LYS A 167 -5.72 -15.72 2.93
N THR A 168 -5.31 -16.48 3.93
CA THR A 168 -3.93 -16.44 4.40
C THR A 168 -3.01 -16.82 3.22
N PRO A 169 -2.07 -15.94 2.79
CA PRO A 169 -1.14 -16.26 1.73
C PRO A 169 -0.42 -17.57 2.06
N GLY A 170 -0.05 -18.34 1.04
CA GLY A 170 0.47 -19.71 1.16
C GLY A 170 1.81 -19.88 1.91
N SER A 171 2.15 -18.99 2.84
CA SER A 171 3.10 -19.31 3.90
C SER A 171 2.49 -20.46 4.71
N PRO A 172 3.15 -21.62 4.85
CA PRO A 172 2.62 -22.69 5.67
C PRO A 172 2.37 -22.10 7.06
N ALA A 173 1.20 -22.34 7.66
CA ALA A 173 0.96 -21.91 9.05
C ALA A 173 2.05 -22.42 10.02
N GLY A 174 2.80 -23.48 9.63
CA GLY A 174 3.99 -24.01 10.29
C GLY A 174 5.36 -23.55 9.72
N GLY A 175 5.39 -22.54 8.85
CA GLY A 175 6.60 -22.02 8.22
C GLY A 175 7.41 -21.13 9.16
N PHE A 176 8.68 -20.91 8.81
CA PHE A 176 9.60 -20.09 9.61
C PHE A 176 9.07 -18.67 9.80
N ALA A 177 9.00 -18.25 11.05
CA ALA A 177 8.74 -16.88 11.45
C ALA A 177 9.67 -16.44 12.58
N GLN A 178 9.80 -15.13 12.72
CA GLN A 178 10.45 -14.46 13.82
C GLN A 178 9.42 -13.57 14.51
N ARG A 179 9.51 -13.45 15.83
CA ARG A 179 8.67 -12.53 16.60
C ARG A 179 9.47 -11.87 17.69
N ALA A 180 9.11 -10.64 18.03
CA ALA A 180 9.76 -9.89 19.11
C ALA A 180 8.76 -8.93 19.76
N ASP A 181 8.91 -8.66 21.05
CA ASP A 181 8.07 -7.69 21.76
C ASP A 181 8.28 -6.26 21.23
N ARG A 182 9.52 -5.95 20.87
CA ARG A 182 9.92 -4.67 20.28
C ARG A 182 11.05 -4.88 19.27
N ALA A 183 10.99 -4.15 18.17
CA ALA A 183 12.07 -4.05 17.21
C ALA A 183 12.36 -2.57 16.94
N VAL A 184 13.60 -2.16 17.17
CA VAL A 184 14.10 -0.83 16.82
C VAL A 184 15.02 -0.99 15.63
N LEU A 185 14.62 -0.43 14.50
CA LEU A 185 15.37 -0.42 13.26
C LEU A 185 15.92 0.99 13.02
N THR A 186 17.20 1.13 12.71
CA THR A 186 17.83 2.40 12.36
C THR A 186 18.47 2.34 10.98
N ASN A 187 18.56 3.50 10.31
CA ASN A 187 19.06 3.60 8.94
C ASN A 187 18.28 2.69 7.97
N VAL A 188 16.95 2.67 8.13
CA VAL A 188 16.06 1.79 7.38
C VAL A 188 16.11 2.16 5.90
N GLN A 189 16.45 1.19 5.08
CA GLN A 189 16.34 1.25 3.62
C GLN A 189 15.61 0.00 3.16
N GLN A 190 14.41 0.17 2.63
CA GLN A 190 13.60 -0.96 2.18
C GLN A 190 13.04 -0.73 0.79
N ARG A 191 12.91 -1.82 0.05
CA ARG A 191 12.07 -1.93 -1.13
C ARG A 191 10.84 -2.72 -0.74
N ALA A 192 9.69 -2.08 -0.86
CA ALA A 192 8.43 -2.66 -0.48
C ALA A 192 7.54 -2.80 -1.72
N TRP A 193 6.81 -3.90 -1.76
CA TRP A 193 5.79 -4.17 -2.75
C TRP A 193 4.45 -3.60 -2.30
N ALA A 194 4.15 -3.74 -1.01
CA ALA A 194 2.93 -3.25 -0.41
C ALA A 194 3.16 -2.83 1.04
N THR A 195 2.32 -1.91 1.50
CA THR A 195 2.22 -1.55 2.91
C THR A 195 0.74 -1.47 3.23
N THR A 196 0.32 -2.23 4.22
CA THR A 196 -1.07 -2.24 4.71
C THR A 196 -1.06 -1.80 6.16
N ALA A 197 -1.91 -0.87 6.55
CA ALA A 197 -2.03 -0.44 7.93
C ALA A 197 -3.51 -0.27 8.31
N GLY A 198 -3.86 -0.57 9.56
CA GLY A 198 -5.19 -0.27 10.09
C GLY A 198 -5.40 1.23 10.27
N SER A 199 -4.38 1.92 10.76
CA SER A 199 -4.31 3.39 10.85
C SER A 199 -2.92 3.86 10.46
N PHE A 200 -2.83 4.95 9.70
CA PHE A 200 -1.55 5.51 9.29
C PHE A 200 -1.60 7.04 9.35
N LYS A 201 -0.96 7.62 10.37
CA LYS A 201 -0.90 9.06 10.62
C LYS A 201 0.45 9.61 10.17
N LEU A 202 0.44 10.31 9.03
CA LEU A 202 1.61 10.94 8.43
C LEU A 202 1.78 12.37 8.92
N SER A 203 2.48 12.54 10.05
CA SER A 203 2.79 13.86 10.61
C SER A 203 3.66 14.68 9.64
N GLY A 204 3.26 15.91 9.32
CA GLY A 204 4.03 16.78 8.42
C GLY A 204 4.15 16.25 6.98
N LEU A 205 3.11 15.57 6.49
CA LEU A 205 3.07 14.99 5.15
C LEU A 205 3.39 16.03 4.05
N SER A 206 4.39 15.71 3.24
CA SER A 206 4.76 16.43 2.02
C SER A 206 4.78 15.46 0.84
N LEU A 207 3.81 15.61 -0.07
CA LEU A 207 3.73 14.85 -1.31
C LEU A 207 4.18 15.71 -2.49
N ARG A 208 5.09 15.18 -3.32
CA ARG A 208 5.59 15.84 -4.53
C ARG A 208 5.58 14.88 -5.71
N LEU A 209 5.40 15.45 -6.90
CA LEU A 209 5.55 14.76 -8.17
C LEU A 209 6.62 15.51 -8.97
N SER A 210 7.64 14.80 -9.42
CA SER A 210 8.77 15.36 -10.17
C SER A 210 9.08 14.52 -11.39
N GLY A 211 9.39 15.16 -12.52
CA GLY A 211 9.91 14.45 -13.70
C GLY A 211 11.33 13.95 -13.44
N GLY A 212 11.67 12.79 -14.00
CA GLY A 212 12.93 12.08 -13.77
C GLY A 212 12.87 11.07 -12.63
N LYS A 213 14.02 10.44 -12.36
CA LYS A 213 14.21 9.48 -11.26
C LYS A 213 14.73 10.20 -10.03
N HIS A 214 13.90 10.34 -9.01
CA HIS A 214 14.21 11.01 -7.74
C HIS A 214 13.90 10.10 -6.56
N GLU A 215 14.56 8.94 -6.52
CA GLU A 215 14.37 7.97 -5.43
C GLU A 215 14.84 8.53 -4.08
N CYS A 216 14.22 8.07 -3.00
CA CYS A 216 14.69 8.34 -1.66
C CYS A 216 16.06 7.68 -1.46
N GLU A 217 17.06 8.46 -1.07
CA GLU A 217 18.42 7.97 -0.81
C GLU A 217 18.59 7.54 0.65
N ALA A 218 19.68 6.82 0.92
CA ALA A 218 20.09 6.46 2.27
C ALA A 218 20.35 7.72 3.10
N TRP A 219 19.92 7.74 4.36
CA TRP A 219 20.11 8.90 5.24
C TRP A 219 21.58 9.27 5.46
N ASP A 220 22.52 8.33 5.32
CA ASP A 220 23.96 8.61 5.41
C ASP A 220 24.54 9.31 4.17
N ALA A 221 23.80 9.41 3.05
CA ALA A 221 24.26 10.16 1.88
C ALA A 221 24.23 11.69 2.09
N ASP A 222 23.37 12.18 2.99
CA ASP A 222 23.22 13.63 3.27
C ASP A 222 24.33 14.21 4.19
N LYS A 223 25.28 13.40 4.66
CA LYS A 223 26.45 13.89 5.42
C LYS A 223 27.68 14.21 4.55
N GLN A 224 27.59 14.12 3.22
CA GLN A 224 28.73 14.38 2.32
C GLN A 224 28.52 15.48 1.26
N SER A 225 27.50 16.34 1.38
CA SER A 225 27.38 17.54 0.53
C SER A 225 27.27 18.83 1.32
#